data_AF-A0A672UZE0-F1
#
_entry.id   AF-A0A672UZE0-F1
#
_cell.length_a   1.000
_cell.length_b   1.000
_cell.length_c   1.000
_cell.angle_alpha   90.00
_cell.angle_beta   90.00
_cell.angle_gamma   90.00
#
_symmetry.space_group_name_H-M   'P 1'
#
loop_
_entity.id
_entity.type
_entity.pdbx_description
1 polymer ?
#
loop_
_entity_poly.entity_id
_entity_poly.type
_entity_poly.pdbx_seq_one_letter_code
_entity_poly.pdbx_strand_id
1 'polypeptide(L)'
;MQRFANPLLWHTLHRNCSDAAPKKQCLKYLRALRTLQFNGFNTVFLGETDIPESLITGEKTTEEASMCWPVWTLFHAGSCQGWVPWRYKLLLRGDLPTHQHNGAFQELCESLTTSHGKCVIVTRDKTQLRRVGAKDDKETETETLLPVLPAIYIASIKCCPEVARANGHELLVVPSSYSYLYPMDVAWSSLKWFIINNRNNFSLRSVEKIHSYRCILLSDLIIKGLENMTPNKWNVAFNRVKRWENYYLDTLS
;
A
#
# COMPACT_ATOMS: atom_id res chain seq x y z
N MET A 1 25.36 22.64 -20.87
CA MET A 1 24.72 21.30 -20.90
C MET A 1 23.41 21.35 -20.13
N GLN A 2 22.30 21.63 -20.82
CA GLN A 2 20.95 21.54 -20.25
C GLN A 2 20.57 20.06 -20.19
N ARG A 3 20.34 19.54 -18.99
CA ARG A 3 19.85 18.17 -18.80
C ARG A 3 18.39 18.14 -19.27
N PHE A 4 18.11 17.33 -20.29
CA PHE A 4 16.77 17.01 -20.74
C PHE A 4 15.98 16.34 -19.61
N ALA A 5 15.24 17.14 -18.84
CA ALA A 5 14.20 16.64 -17.97
C ALA A 5 12.96 16.34 -18.83
N ASN A 6 12.47 15.11 -18.72
CA ASN A 6 11.41 14.55 -19.55
C ASN A 6 10.11 15.41 -19.48
N PRO A 7 9.55 15.91 -20.61
CA PRO A 7 8.36 16.78 -20.63
C PRO A 7 7.11 16.16 -20.00
N LEU A 8 7.04 14.84 -19.92
CA LEU A 8 5.91 14.11 -19.34
C LEU A 8 5.75 14.31 -17.81
N LEU A 9 6.81 14.72 -17.11
CA LEU A 9 6.75 15.09 -15.69
C LEU A 9 6.14 16.48 -15.47
N TRP A 10 6.26 17.39 -16.44
CA TRP A 10 5.70 18.73 -16.33
C TRP A 10 4.17 18.72 -16.40
N HIS A 11 3.59 17.89 -17.26
CA HIS A 11 2.14 17.79 -17.39
C HIS A 11 1.44 17.15 -16.18
N THR A 12 2.17 16.40 -15.33
CA THR A 12 1.64 15.90 -14.04
C THR A 12 1.82 16.90 -12.90
N LEU A 13 2.82 17.78 -12.96
CA LEU A 13 3.06 18.82 -11.96
C LEU A 13 2.24 20.10 -12.21
N HIS A 14 1.81 20.34 -13.46
CA HIS A 14 1.10 21.56 -13.84
C HIS A 14 -0.43 21.40 -13.92
N ARG A 15 -1.02 20.35 -13.34
CA ARG A 15 -2.47 20.22 -13.20
C ARG A 15 -2.87 20.50 -11.75
N ASN A 16 -3.37 21.72 -11.54
CA ASN A 16 -3.97 22.30 -10.32
C ASN A 16 -3.07 23.22 -9.48
N CYS A 17 -2.61 24.29 -10.11
CA CYS A 17 -2.38 25.55 -9.42
C CYS A 17 -3.74 26.17 -9.07
N SER A 18 -4.35 25.81 -7.93
CA SER A 18 -5.40 26.60 -7.24
C SER A 18 -5.88 26.02 -5.92
N ASP A 19 -5.58 24.76 -5.57
CA ASP A 19 -6.17 24.16 -4.38
C ASP A 19 -5.22 24.23 -3.17
N ALA A 20 -5.49 25.15 -2.23
CA ALA A 20 -4.67 25.37 -1.03
C ALA A 20 -4.77 24.19 -0.03
N ALA A 21 -5.92 23.51 0.01
CA ALA A 21 -6.18 22.45 0.98
C ALA A 21 -5.29 21.19 0.79
N PRO A 22 -5.15 20.61 -0.42
CA PRO A 22 -4.24 19.47 -0.65
C PRO A 22 -2.77 19.79 -0.33
N LYS A 23 -2.31 20.99 -0.70
CA LYS A 23 -0.94 21.45 -0.39
C LYS A 23 -0.71 21.56 1.12
N LYS A 24 -1.66 22.17 1.84
CA LYS A 24 -1.61 22.28 3.31
C LYS A 24 -1.63 20.90 3.98
N GLN A 25 -2.44 19.97 3.47
CA GLN A 25 -2.48 18.59 3.98
C GLN A 25 -1.14 17.86 3.74
N CYS A 26 -0.54 18.02 2.56
CA CYS A 26 0.78 17.48 2.24
C CYS A 26 1.87 18.03 3.17
N LEU A 27 1.93 19.34 3.35
CA LEU A 27 2.87 19.96 4.29
C LEU A 27 2.68 19.49 5.72
N LYS A 28 1.43 19.38 6.18
CA LYS A 28 1.13 18.87 7.53
C LYS A 28 1.65 17.44 7.70
N TYR A 29 1.40 16.58 6.72
CA TYR A 29 1.93 15.22 6.69
C TYR A 29 3.46 15.18 6.70
N LEU A 30 4.11 15.92 5.80
CA LEU A 30 5.57 15.92 5.66
C LEU A 30 6.28 16.48 6.91
N ARG A 31 5.72 17.54 7.51
CA ARG A 31 6.24 18.11 8.77
C ARG A 31 6.07 17.10 9.91
N ALA A 32 4.91 16.47 10.04
CA ALA A 32 4.70 15.42 11.05
C ALA A 32 5.67 14.24 10.87
N LEU A 33 5.84 13.77 9.63
CA LEU A 33 6.78 12.70 9.30
C LEU A 33 8.22 13.09 9.64
N ARG A 34 8.67 14.30 9.28
CA ARG A 34 10.02 14.79 9.60
C ARG A 34 10.24 14.95 11.10
N THR A 35 9.26 15.45 11.84
CA THR A 35 9.33 15.56 13.31
C THR A 35 9.48 14.18 13.94
N LEU A 36 8.70 13.18 13.51
CA LEU A 36 8.82 11.81 14.02
C LEU A 36 10.18 11.19 13.67
N GLN A 37 10.66 11.37 12.45
CA GLN A 37 12.00 10.92 12.05
C GLN A 37 13.11 11.57 12.87
N PHE A 38 13.01 12.88 13.15
CA PHE A 38 13.94 13.59 14.03
C PHE A 38 13.91 13.05 15.46
N ASN A 39 12.74 12.63 15.94
CA ASN A 39 12.55 11.98 17.23
C ASN A 39 12.99 10.49 17.24
N GLY A 40 13.68 10.02 16.20
CA GLY A 40 14.23 8.68 16.12
C GLY A 40 13.27 7.59 15.67
N PHE A 41 12.10 7.94 15.11
CA PHE A 41 11.16 6.95 14.58
C PHE A 41 11.61 6.47 13.19
N ASN A 42 11.72 5.15 13.02
CA ASN A 42 11.95 4.51 11.74
C ASN A 42 10.67 4.56 10.87
N THR A 43 10.79 4.88 9.59
CA THR A 43 9.64 4.93 8.69
C THR A 43 9.33 3.57 8.09
N VAL A 44 8.11 3.08 8.32
CA VAL A 44 7.60 1.82 7.76
C VAL A 44 6.33 2.13 7.00
N PHE A 45 6.21 1.63 5.77
CA PHE A 45 5.02 1.77 4.95
C PHE A 45 4.24 0.46 4.97
N LEU A 46 2.99 0.54 5.42
CA LEU A 46 2.09 -0.59 5.53
C LEU A 46 1.06 -0.54 4.43
N GLY A 47 0.98 -1.59 3.62
CA GLY A 47 0.13 -1.61 2.44
C GLY A 47 -0.57 -2.92 2.17
N GLU A 48 -1.58 -2.84 1.31
CA GLU A 48 -2.26 -3.99 0.76
C GLU A 48 -2.39 -3.87 -0.76
N THR A 49 -2.40 -5.01 -1.44
CA THR A 49 -2.71 -5.10 -2.86
C THR A 49 -3.69 -6.23 -3.13
N ASP A 50 -4.64 -5.97 -4.02
CA ASP A 50 -5.53 -6.98 -4.57
C ASP A 50 -4.84 -7.70 -5.73
N ILE A 51 -4.97 -9.03 -5.74
CA ILE A 51 -4.45 -9.98 -6.72
C ILE A 51 -5.64 -10.80 -7.19
N PRO A 52 -6.28 -10.42 -8.33
CA PRO A 52 -7.39 -11.18 -8.85
C PRO A 52 -6.88 -12.53 -9.35
N GLU A 53 -7.70 -13.57 -9.23
CA GLU A 53 -7.37 -14.90 -9.71
C GLU A 53 -6.99 -14.92 -11.20
N SER A 54 -7.63 -14.10 -12.03
CA SER A 54 -7.27 -13.94 -13.45
C SER A 54 -5.82 -13.50 -13.68
N LEU A 55 -5.23 -12.74 -12.76
CA LEU A 55 -3.81 -12.38 -12.82
C LEU A 55 -2.90 -13.60 -12.60
N ILE A 56 -3.35 -14.51 -11.73
CA ILE A 56 -2.64 -15.73 -11.33
C ILE A 56 -2.80 -16.80 -12.41
N THR A 57 -4.01 -17.01 -12.92
CA THR A 57 -4.31 -18.03 -13.94
C THR A 57 -3.85 -17.57 -15.33
N GLY A 58 -3.92 -16.26 -15.60
CA GLY A 58 -3.69 -15.67 -16.92
C GLY A 58 -4.87 -15.83 -17.88
N GLU A 59 -6.04 -16.20 -17.35
CA GLU A 59 -7.26 -16.35 -18.13
C GLU A 59 -7.80 -14.98 -18.56
N LYS A 60 -8.06 -14.84 -19.86
CA LYS A 60 -8.63 -13.61 -20.44
C LYS A 60 -10.13 -13.75 -20.46
N THR A 61 -10.85 -12.89 -19.75
CA THR A 61 -12.31 -12.93 -19.70
C THR A 61 -12.91 -11.67 -20.33
N THR A 62 -14.16 -11.79 -20.77
CA THR A 62 -15.01 -10.64 -21.08
C THR A 62 -15.21 -9.78 -19.83
N GLU A 63 -15.41 -8.47 -20.00
CA GLU A 63 -15.47 -7.48 -18.91
C GLU A 63 -16.55 -7.83 -17.85
N GLU A 64 -17.66 -8.42 -18.27
CA GLU A 64 -18.78 -8.80 -17.40
C GLU A 64 -18.45 -9.96 -16.44
N ALA A 65 -17.59 -10.90 -16.85
CA ALA A 65 -17.15 -12.01 -16.00
C ALA A 65 -16.08 -11.57 -14.97
N SER A 66 -15.44 -10.41 -15.17
CA SER A 66 -14.35 -9.93 -14.31
C SER A 66 -14.79 -9.62 -12.88
N MET A 67 -16.07 -9.30 -12.66
CA MET A 67 -16.62 -8.93 -11.35
C MET A 67 -16.84 -10.14 -10.42
N CYS A 68 -16.86 -11.36 -10.95
CA CYS A 68 -17.16 -12.57 -10.18
C CYS A 68 -15.93 -13.37 -9.74
N TRP A 69 -14.72 -12.93 -10.11
CA TRP A 69 -13.51 -13.68 -9.77
C TRP A 69 -13.11 -13.51 -8.31
N PRO A 70 -12.68 -14.60 -7.65
CA PRO A 70 -11.99 -14.52 -6.37
C PRO A 70 -10.82 -13.54 -6.44
N VAL A 71 -10.75 -12.67 -5.43
CA VAL A 71 -9.66 -11.69 -5.29
C VAL A 71 -8.91 -11.99 -4.01
N TRP A 72 -7.61 -12.23 -4.12
CA TRP A 72 -6.73 -12.36 -2.97
C TRP A 72 -6.20 -10.99 -2.58
N THR A 73 -6.41 -10.55 -1.35
CA THR A 73 -5.81 -9.33 -0.79
C THR A 73 -4.57 -9.71 0.01
N LEU A 74 -3.41 -9.24 -0.46
CA LEU A 74 -2.12 -9.40 0.20
C LEU A 74 -1.80 -8.16 1.03
N PHE A 75 -1.33 -8.34 2.26
CA PHE A 75 -0.94 -7.29 3.19
C PHE A 75 0.50 -7.47 3.67
N HIS A 76 1.30 -6.40 3.62
CA HIS A 76 2.68 -6.40 4.08
C HIS A 76 3.15 -4.97 4.43
N ALA A 77 4.20 -4.88 5.24
CA ALA A 77 4.97 -3.65 5.46
C ALA A 77 6.36 -3.67 4.82
N GLY A 78 6.85 -2.50 4.41
CA GLY A 78 8.21 -2.29 3.90
C GLY A 78 8.87 -1.04 4.49
N SER A 79 10.18 -1.07 4.63
CA SER A 79 11.05 0.03 5.07
C SER A 79 12.15 0.30 4.03
N CYS A 80 13.00 1.29 4.29
CA CYS A 80 14.14 1.57 3.41
C CYS A 80 15.13 0.39 3.31
N GLN A 81 15.08 -0.54 4.25
CA GLN A 81 15.89 -1.76 4.29
C GLN A 81 15.24 -2.92 3.51
N GLY A 82 13.97 -2.80 3.15
CA GLY A 82 13.22 -3.79 2.39
C GLY A 82 11.92 -4.20 3.06
N TRP A 83 11.43 -5.40 2.75
CA TRP A 83 10.28 -5.97 3.44
C TRP A 83 10.59 -6.12 4.94
N VAL A 84 9.64 -5.75 5.80
CA VAL A 84 9.83 -5.96 7.24
C VAL A 84 9.77 -7.46 7.55
N PRO A 85 10.56 -7.97 8.51
CA PRO A 85 10.64 -9.40 8.82
C PRO A 85 9.41 -9.85 9.65
N TRP A 86 8.25 -9.82 9.01
CA TRP A 86 6.97 -10.21 9.55
C TRP A 86 6.23 -11.11 8.56
N ARG A 87 5.25 -11.89 9.02
CA ARG A 87 4.48 -12.76 8.12
C ARG A 87 3.45 -11.93 7.37
N TYR A 88 3.58 -11.86 6.05
CA TYR A 88 2.52 -11.29 5.21
C TYR A 88 1.19 -12.02 5.45
N LYS A 89 0.09 -11.30 5.24
CA LYS A 89 -1.25 -11.89 5.32
C LYS A 89 -1.87 -11.93 3.93
N LEU A 90 -2.42 -13.08 3.56
CA LEU A 90 -3.12 -13.29 2.29
C LEU A 90 -4.54 -13.73 2.62
N LEU A 91 -5.53 -12.96 2.15
CA LEU A 91 -6.94 -13.16 2.48
C LEU A 91 -7.76 -13.25 1.20
N LEU A 92 -8.73 -14.16 1.13
CA LEU A 92 -9.66 -14.23 0.00
C LEU A 92 -10.85 -13.29 0.25
N ARG A 93 -11.14 -12.42 -0.73
CA ARG A 93 -12.28 -11.50 -0.67
C ARG A 93 -13.57 -12.31 -0.75
N GLY A 94 -14.34 -12.32 0.35
CA GLY A 94 -15.59 -13.08 0.49
C GLY A 94 -15.63 -13.92 1.78
N ASP A 95 -14.47 -14.32 2.31
CA ASP A 95 -14.33 -15.19 3.49
C ASP A 95 -14.25 -14.41 4.82
N LEU A 96 -14.81 -13.21 4.92
CA LEU A 96 -14.87 -12.51 6.21
C LEU A 96 -16.13 -12.94 6.97
N PRO A 97 -16.00 -13.59 8.15
CA PRO A 97 -16.88 -13.21 9.24
C PRO A 97 -16.54 -11.77 9.64
N THR A 98 -17.54 -11.08 10.15
CA THR A 98 -17.56 -9.72 10.73
C THR A 98 -16.52 -9.46 11.84
N HIS A 99 -15.62 -10.41 12.12
CA HIS A 99 -14.57 -10.31 13.10
C HIS A 99 -13.33 -9.63 12.49
N GLN A 100 -13.25 -8.31 12.69
CA GLN A 100 -12.07 -7.50 12.41
C GLN A 100 -10.79 -8.26 12.80
N HIS A 101 -9.83 -8.41 11.88
CA HIS A 101 -8.50 -8.98 12.15
C HIS A 101 -7.65 -8.04 13.02
N ASN A 102 -8.16 -7.68 14.20
CA ASN A 102 -7.49 -6.79 15.17
C ASN A 102 -6.11 -7.35 15.57
N GLY A 103 -5.92 -8.67 15.51
CA GLY A 103 -4.64 -9.32 15.82
C GLY A 103 -3.52 -9.07 14.79
N ALA A 104 -3.83 -8.88 13.50
CA ALA A 104 -2.79 -8.75 12.49
C ALA A 104 -1.99 -7.44 12.65
N PHE A 105 -2.67 -6.34 12.99
CA PHE A 105 -1.99 -5.07 13.25
C PHE A 105 -1.18 -5.09 14.56
N GLN A 106 -1.69 -5.79 15.59
CA GLN A 106 -0.95 -6.04 16.83
C GLN A 106 0.34 -6.85 16.56
N GLU A 107 0.23 -7.96 15.82
CA GLU A 107 1.38 -8.81 15.43
C GLU A 107 2.43 -7.99 14.64
N LEU A 108 1.99 -7.08 13.76
CA LEU A 108 2.89 -6.14 13.09
C LEU A 108 3.64 -5.27 14.09
N CYS A 109 2.93 -4.64 15.03
CA CYS A 109 3.52 -3.72 15.99
C CYS A 109 4.54 -4.43 16.90
N GLU A 110 4.24 -5.65 17.35
CA GLU A 110 5.17 -6.47 18.13
C GLU A 110 6.43 -6.83 17.34
N SER A 111 6.25 -7.22 16.07
CA SER A 111 7.38 -7.51 15.15
C SER A 111 8.24 -6.27 14.89
N LEU A 112 7.62 -5.10 14.69
CA LEU A 112 8.32 -3.83 14.47
C LEU A 112 9.07 -3.38 15.72
N THR A 113 8.46 -3.49 16.90
CA THR A 113 9.13 -3.18 18.17
C THR A 113 10.41 -3.99 18.33
N THR A 114 10.36 -5.28 17.99
CA THR A 114 11.51 -6.19 18.11
C THR A 114 12.59 -5.94 17.05
N SER A 115 12.19 -5.65 15.80
CA SER A 115 13.12 -5.59 14.65
C SER A 115 13.58 -4.18 14.27
N HIS A 116 12.76 -3.17 14.51
CA HIS A 116 12.94 -1.79 14.07
C HIS A 116 12.79 -0.75 15.21
N GLY A 117 12.47 -1.17 16.44
CA GLY A 117 12.28 -0.25 17.57
C GLY A 117 11.07 0.67 17.36
N LYS A 118 11.22 1.98 17.60
CA LYS A 118 10.14 2.96 17.41
C LYS A 118 9.92 3.21 15.92
N CYS A 119 8.67 3.12 15.47
CA CYS A 119 8.31 3.27 14.07
C CYS A 119 7.18 4.26 13.84
N VAL A 120 7.28 5.06 12.79
CA VAL A 120 6.12 5.73 12.18
C VAL A 120 5.59 4.82 11.07
N ILE A 121 4.41 4.26 11.30
CA ILE A 121 3.71 3.39 10.37
C ILE A 121 2.85 4.26 9.46
N VAL A 122 3.25 4.32 8.19
CA VAL A 122 2.60 5.11 7.16
C VAL A 122 1.64 4.23 6.38
N THR A 123 0.37 4.60 6.38
CA THR A 123 -0.72 3.90 5.67
C THR A 123 -1.30 4.78 4.58
N ARG A 124 -2.14 4.19 3.73
CA ARG A 124 -2.93 4.93 2.73
C ARG A 124 -4.40 4.82 3.10
N ASP A 125 -5.11 5.95 3.06
CA ASP A 125 -6.57 5.93 3.18
C ASP A 125 -7.18 5.36 1.89
N LYS A 126 -7.88 4.24 2.03
CA LYS A 126 -8.61 3.59 0.92
C LYS A 126 -10.10 3.93 0.89
N THR A 127 -10.60 4.69 1.85
CA THR A 127 -12.01 5.12 1.90
C THR A 127 -12.43 5.87 0.62
N GLN A 128 -11.48 6.49 -0.08
CA GLN A 128 -11.73 7.19 -1.35
C GLN A 128 -11.68 6.30 -2.60
N LEU A 129 -10.98 5.15 -2.60
CA LEU A 129 -10.90 4.30 -3.79
C LEU A 129 -12.23 3.59 -4.08
N ARG A 130 -13.07 3.38 -3.05
CA ARG A 130 -14.43 2.83 -3.20
C ARG A 130 -15.47 3.84 -3.70
N ARG A 131 -15.22 5.16 -3.58
CA ARG A 131 -16.19 6.19 -4.02
C ARG A 131 -16.30 6.34 -5.53
N VAL A 132 -15.33 5.85 -6.30
CA VAL A 132 -15.40 5.91 -7.78
C VAL A 132 -16.44 4.93 -8.36
N GLY A 133 -17.02 4.03 -7.54
CA GLY A 133 -18.07 3.10 -7.94
C GLY A 133 -19.47 3.38 -7.39
N ALA A 134 -19.65 4.40 -6.55
CA ALA A 134 -20.95 4.77 -6.01
C ALA A 134 -21.32 6.16 -6.54
N LYS A 135 -22.34 6.21 -7.40
CA LYS A 135 -22.99 7.45 -7.82
C LYS A 135 -23.44 8.25 -6.58
N ASP A 136 -23.37 9.57 -6.74
CA ASP A 136 -23.76 10.63 -5.79
C ASP A 136 -24.90 10.27 -4.85
N ASP A 137 -24.75 10.65 -3.57
CA ASP A 137 -25.73 11.54 -2.96
C ASP A 137 -25.21 12.22 -1.68
N LYS A 138 -25.24 13.55 -1.76
CA LYS A 138 -25.40 14.62 -0.75
C LYS A 138 -24.40 14.82 0.39
N GLU A 139 -23.85 16.04 0.35
CA GLU A 139 -23.27 16.81 1.45
C GLU A 139 -24.20 16.90 2.67
N THR A 140 -23.63 16.84 3.86
CA THR A 140 -24.07 17.71 4.96
C THR A 140 -22.87 18.01 5.86
N GLU A 141 -22.53 19.29 5.94
CA GLU A 141 -21.58 19.86 6.90
C GLU A 141 -22.16 19.78 8.32
N THR A 142 -21.35 19.38 9.30
CA THR A 142 -21.50 19.93 10.65
C THR A 142 -20.12 19.96 11.32
N GLU A 143 -19.74 21.16 11.74
CA GLU A 143 -18.52 21.51 12.45
C GLU A 143 -18.48 20.94 13.88
N THR A 144 -17.27 20.98 14.44
CA THR A 144 -16.89 20.80 15.85
C THR A 144 -16.98 19.39 16.43
N LEU A 145 -15.82 18.72 16.46
CA LEU A 145 -15.12 18.22 17.67
C LEU A 145 -13.73 17.70 17.25
N LEU A 146 -12.70 17.98 18.07
CA LEU A 146 -11.30 17.60 17.84
C LEU A 146 -11.19 16.11 17.44
N PRO A 147 -10.55 15.75 16.31
CA PRO A 147 -10.51 14.37 15.90
C PRO A 147 -9.47 13.64 16.73
N VAL A 148 -9.93 12.87 17.73
CA VAL A 148 -9.31 11.58 18.03
C VAL A 148 -9.11 10.89 16.68
N LEU A 149 -7.85 10.62 16.29
CA LEU A 149 -7.51 10.01 15.01
C LEU A 149 -8.42 8.77 14.83
N PRO A 150 -9.40 8.80 13.92
CA PRO A 150 -10.29 7.66 13.73
C PRO A 150 -9.44 6.46 13.34
N ALA A 151 -9.82 5.26 13.78
CA ALA A 151 -9.16 4.04 13.36
C ALA A 151 -8.98 4.06 11.83
N ILE A 152 -7.74 3.93 11.36
CA ILE A 152 -7.45 3.98 9.94
C ILE A 152 -7.71 2.60 9.38
N TYR A 153 -8.74 2.48 8.55
CA TYR A 153 -9.06 1.22 7.90
C TYR A 153 -8.23 1.10 6.62
N ILE A 154 -7.23 0.21 6.66
CA ILE A 154 -6.80 -0.48 5.45
C ILE A 154 -7.92 -1.52 5.19
N ALA A 155 -8.44 -1.65 3.98
CA ALA A 155 -9.78 -2.19 3.72
C ALA A 155 -10.05 -3.62 4.26
N SER A 156 -9.01 -4.34 4.67
CA SER A 156 -9.04 -5.66 5.29
C SER A 156 -8.55 -5.72 6.76
N ILE A 157 -7.82 -4.70 7.26
CA ILE A 157 -7.20 -4.68 8.60
C ILE A 157 -7.39 -3.30 9.25
N LYS A 158 -7.90 -3.30 10.48
CA LYS A 158 -8.07 -2.10 11.30
C LYS A 158 -6.72 -1.69 11.91
N CYS A 159 -6.19 -0.53 11.51
CA CYS A 159 -5.00 0.05 12.11
C CYS A 159 -5.43 1.01 13.24
N CYS A 160 -5.37 0.54 14.49
CA CYS A 160 -5.74 1.32 15.66
C CYS A 160 -4.55 2.18 16.15
N PRO A 161 -4.68 3.52 16.21
CA PRO A 161 -3.64 4.39 16.78
C PRO A 161 -3.27 4.06 18.23
N GLU A 162 -4.20 3.53 19.01
CA GLU A 162 -3.98 3.12 20.40
C GLU A 162 -3.02 1.92 20.44
N VAL A 163 -3.21 0.94 19.55
CA VAL A 163 -2.34 -0.23 19.43
C VAL A 163 -0.94 0.18 19.00
N ALA A 164 -0.82 1.07 18.01
CA ALA A 164 0.47 1.59 17.59
C ALA A 164 1.21 2.27 18.75
N ARG A 165 0.55 3.20 19.46
CA ARG A 165 1.13 3.94 20.58
C ARG A 165 1.50 3.05 21.76
N ALA A 166 0.68 2.04 22.08
CA ALA A 166 0.99 1.05 23.12
C ALA A 166 2.28 0.27 22.84
N ASN A 167 2.67 0.13 21.57
CA ASN A 167 3.92 -0.49 21.13
C ASN A 167 5.03 0.54 20.82
N GLY A 168 4.86 1.81 21.18
CA GLY A 168 5.85 2.86 20.92
C GLY A 168 5.95 3.28 19.46
N HIS A 169 4.87 3.10 18.69
CA HIS A 169 4.75 3.52 17.29
C HIS A 169 3.76 4.66 17.11
N GLU A 170 3.86 5.35 15.98
CA GLU A 170 2.92 6.38 15.55
C GLU A 170 2.32 6.03 14.20
N LEU A 171 1.08 6.45 13.94
CA LEU A 171 0.40 6.25 12.65
C LEU A 171 0.31 7.55 11.87
N LEU A 172 0.66 7.49 10.59
CA LEU A 172 0.41 8.58 9.63
C LEU A 172 -0.31 8.05 8.40
N VAL A 173 -1.10 8.91 7.77
CA VAL A 173 -1.81 8.61 6.53
C VAL A 173 -1.24 9.48 5.42
N VAL A 174 -0.83 8.85 4.31
CA VAL A 174 -0.40 9.59 3.12
C VAL A 174 -1.61 10.32 2.52
N PRO A 175 -1.51 11.62 2.22
CA PRO A 175 -2.57 12.36 1.53
C PRO A 175 -2.90 11.72 0.17
N SER A 176 -4.19 11.57 -0.15
CA SER A 176 -4.63 10.82 -1.34
C SER A 176 -4.13 11.43 -2.66
N SER A 177 -4.03 12.76 -2.74
CA SER A 177 -3.49 13.52 -3.87
C SER A 177 -1.96 13.42 -4.02
N TYR A 178 -1.27 12.83 -3.05
CA TYR A 178 0.19 12.68 -3.00
C TYR A 178 0.60 11.19 -2.89
N SER A 179 -0.16 10.30 -3.52
CA SER A 179 0.07 8.84 -3.48
C SER A 179 1.47 8.40 -3.93
N TYR A 180 2.17 9.18 -4.75
CA TYR A 180 3.56 8.89 -5.14
C TYR A 180 4.57 9.04 -3.99
N LEU A 181 4.16 9.58 -2.83
CA LEU A 181 4.95 9.56 -1.59
C LEU A 181 4.87 8.20 -0.86
N TYR A 182 4.26 7.20 -1.49
CA TYR A 182 4.02 5.88 -0.93
C TYR A 182 4.75 4.80 -1.76
N PRO A 183 5.90 4.27 -1.29
CA PRO A 183 6.76 3.41 -2.11
C PRO A 183 6.18 2.01 -2.35
N MET A 184 5.18 1.59 -1.60
CA MET A 184 4.56 0.27 -1.75
C MET A 184 3.90 0.08 -3.12
N ASP A 185 3.44 1.17 -3.78
CA ASP A 185 2.87 1.07 -5.13
C ASP A 185 3.88 0.51 -6.14
N VAL A 186 5.18 0.83 -5.96
CA VAL A 186 6.27 0.26 -6.77
C VAL A 186 6.50 -1.21 -6.43
N ALA A 187 6.50 -1.55 -5.14
CA ALA A 187 6.68 -2.92 -4.68
C ALA A 187 5.55 -3.85 -5.17
N TRP A 188 4.31 -3.40 -5.08
CA TRP A 188 3.12 -4.11 -5.58
C TRP A 188 3.09 -4.23 -7.09
N SER A 189 3.50 -3.19 -7.81
CA SER A 189 3.66 -3.28 -9.26
C SER A 189 4.71 -4.34 -9.63
N SER A 190 5.85 -4.36 -8.94
CA SER A 190 6.91 -5.38 -9.13
C SER A 190 6.40 -6.80 -8.87
N LEU A 191 5.59 -6.99 -7.82
CA LEU A 191 4.96 -8.28 -7.50
C LEU A 191 3.98 -8.71 -8.61
N LYS A 192 3.05 -7.84 -9.01
CA LYS A 192 2.08 -8.15 -10.08
C LYS A 192 2.77 -8.48 -11.39
N TRP A 193 3.82 -7.73 -11.72
CA TRP A 193 4.64 -8.02 -12.89
C TRP A 193 5.34 -9.37 -12.78
N PHE A 194 5.87 -9.71 -11.60
CA PHE A 194 6.46 -11.03 -11.37
C PHE A 194 5.43 -12.15 -11.57
N ILE A 195 4.23 -12.00 -11.01
CA ILE A 195 3.13 -12.97 -11.15
C ILE A 195 2.81 -13.19 -12.63
N ILE A 196 2.59 -12.11 -13.38
CA ILE A 196 2.26 -12.19 -14.82
C ILE A 196 3.31 -13.00 -15.58
N ASN A 197 4.60 -12.76 -15.33
CA ASN A 197 5.66 -13.39 -16.12
C ASN A 197 6.03 -14.80 -15.66
N ASN A 198 5.79 -15.14 -14.40
CA ASN A 198 6.27 -16.40 -13.82
C ASN A 198 5.15 -17.39 -13.50
N ARG A 199 3.87 -17.01 -13.58
CA ARG A 199 2.72 -17.89 -13.21
C ARG A 199 2.78 -19.32 -13.74
N ASN A 200 3.34 -19.53 -14.94
CA ASN A 200 3.44 -20.87 -15.54
C ASN A 200 4.48 -21.75 -14.83
N ASN A 201 5.55 -21.16 -14.31
CA ASN A 201 6.61 -21.86 -13.56
C ASN A 201 6.13 -22.32 -12.17
N PHE A 202 5.06 -21.71 -11.67
CA PHE A 202 4.43 -22.03 -10.38
C PHE A 202 3.13 -22.80 -10.54
N SER A 203 2.92 -23.42 -11.71
CA SER A 203 1.73 -24.21 -11.96
C SER A 203 2.07 -25.63 -12.38
N LEU A 204 1.42 -26.59 -11.72
CA LEU A 204 1.47 -28.01 -12.04
C LEU A 204 0.23 -28.36 -12.86
N ARG A 205 0.42 -28.99 -14.02
CA ARG A 205 -0.68 -29.46 -14.85
C ARG A 205 -0.82 -30.97 -14.65
N SER A 206 -1.98 -31.39 -14.16
CA SER A 206 -2.37 -32.80 -14.17
C SER A 206 -3.37 -33.01 -15.30
N VAL A 207 -3.15 -34.02 -16.12
CA VAL A 207 -4.06 -34.39 -17.22
C VAL A 207 -4.64 -35.75 -16.86
N GLU A 208 -5.90 -35.76 -16.41
CA GLU A 208 -6.71 -36.97 -16.37
C GLU A 208 -7.38 -37.19 -17.72
N LYS A 209 -7.84 -38.42 -17.96
CA LYS A 209 -8.39 -38.86 -19.27
C LYS A 209 -9.50 -37.96 -19.83
N ILE A 210 -10.22 -37.22 -18.97
CA ILE A 210 -11.37 -36.38 -19.33
C ILE A 210 -11.19 -34.92 -18.90
N HIS A 211 -10.36 -34.64 -17.89
CA HIS A 211 -10.18 -33.29 -17.33
C HIS A 211 -8.70 -32.94 -17.22
N SER A 212 -8.36 -31.68 -17.52
CA SER A 212 -7.04 -31.14 -17.18
C SER A 212 -7.16 -30.18 -16.00
N TYR A 213 -6.51 -30.51 -14.90
CA TYR A 213 -6.43 -29.66 -13.72
C TYR A 213 -5.13 -28.87 -13.72
N ARG A 214 -5.21 -27.61 -13.28
CA ARG A 214 -4.04 -26.77 -13.04
C ARG A 214 -3.99 -26.43 -11.56
N CYS A 215 -3.00 -26.98 -10.86
CA CYS A 215 -2.69 -26.60 -9.49
C CYS A 215 -1.69 -25.44 -9.53
N ILE A 216 -1.89 -24.41 -8.71
CA ILE A 216 -1.01 -23.24 -8.63
C ILE A 216 -0.43 -23.16 -7.23
N LEU A 217 0.91 -23.13 -7.15
CA LEU A 217 1.66 -22.95 -5.91
C LEU A 217 1.65 -21.46 -5.52
N LEU A 218 0.48 -20.96 -5.10
CA LEU A 218 0.24 -19.53 -4.88
C LEU A 218 1.18 -18.95 -3.82
N SER A 219 1.40 -19.65 -2.70
CA SER A 219 2.30 -19.16 -1.64
C SER A 219 3.72 -18.96 -2.17
N ASP A 220 4.27 -19.93 -2.90
CA ASP A 220 5.62 -19.86 -3.46
C ASP A 220 5.74 -18.75 -4.49
N LEU A 221 4.70 -18.59 -5.33
CA LEU A 221 4.62 -17.51 -6.32
C LEU A 221 4.66 -16.13 -5.65
N ILE A 222 3.93 -15.96 -4.55
CA ILE A 222 3.91 -14.70 -3.79
C ILE A 222 5.24 -14.47 -3.09
N ILE A 223 5.78 -15.46 -2.38
CA ILE A 223 7.08 -15.34 -1.68
C ILE A 223 8.18 -14.96 -2.66
N LYS A 224 8.33 -15.70 -3.75
CA LYS A 224 9.33 -15.42 -4.79
C LYS A 224 9.09 -14.07 -5.47
N GLY A 225 7.82 -13.68 -5.63
CA GLY A 225 7.46 -12.38 -6.16
C GLY A 225 7.79 -11.21 -5.23
N LEU A 226 7.66 -11.38 -3.91
CA LEU A 226 8.09 -10.40 -2.92
C LEU A 226 9.62 -10.27 -2.90
N GLU A 227 10.34 -11.39 -2.95
CA GLU A 227 11.82 -11.44 -3.03
C GLU A 227 12.37 -10.70 -4.27
N ASN A 228 11.60 -10.63 -5.37
CA ASN A 228 11.98 -9.86 -6.56
C ASN A 228 12.10 -8.35 -6.27
N MET A 229 11.48 -7.83 -5.20
CA MET A 229 11.73 -6.48 -4.71
C MET A 229 12.99 -6.47 -3.82
N THR A 230 14.15 -6.44 -4.49
CA THR A 230 15.46 -6.49 -3.82
C THR A 230 15.76 -5.23 -3.00
N PRO A 231 16.73 -5.29 -2.05
CA PRO A 231 17.14 -4.11 -1.27
C PRO A 231 17.53 -2.91 -2.14
N ASN A 232 18.17 -3.14 -3.30
CA ASN A 232 18.52 -2.08 -4.24
C ASN A 232 17.27 -1.42 -4.86
N LYS A 233 16.26 -2.22 -5.24
CA LYS A 233 14.99 -1.68 -5.77
C LYS A 233 14.22 -0.89 -4.69
N TRP A 234 14.25 -1.39 -3.45
CA TRP A 234 13.71 -0.66 -2.30
C TRP A 234 14.41 0.68 -2.09
N ASN A 235 15.74 0.70 -2.08
CA ASN A 235 16.52 1.92 -1.95
C ASN A 235 16.19 2.93 -3.06
N VAL A 236 16.03 2.49 -4.32
CA VAL A 236 15.63 3.37 -5.43
C VAL A 236 14.22 3.95 -5.21
N ALA A 237 13.25 3.12 -4.81
CA ALA A 237 11.88 3.56 -4.55
C ALA A 237 11.83 4.58 -3.40
N PHE A 238 12.52 4.31 -2.29
CA PHE A 238 12.59 5.21 -1.13
C PHE A 238 13.32 6.52 -1.46
N ASN A 239 14.44 6.47 -2.17
CA ASN A 239 15.15 7.70 -2.56
C ASN A 239 14.31 8.58 -3.48
N ARG A 240 13.47 7.98 -4.33
CA ARG A 240 12.51 8.75 -5.14
C ARG A 240 11.48 9.47 -4.26
N VAL A 241 10.92 8.78 -3.26
CA VAL A 241 9.99 9.40 -2.29
C VAL A 241 10.69 10.53 -1.53
N LYS A 242 11.88 10.27 -0.97
CA LYS A 242 12.66 11.28 -0.22
C LYS A 242 12.95 12.54 -1.03
N ARG A 243 13.25 12.41 -2.34
CA ARG A 243 13.43 13.57 -3.22
C ARG A 243 12.15 14.41 -3.33
N TRP A 244 10.99 13.77 -3.46
CA TRP A 244 9.71 14.48 -3.49
C TRP A 244 9.36 15.10 -2.14
N GLU A 245 9.56 14.38 -1.04
CA GLU A 245 9.37 14.94 0.31
C GLU A 245 10.17 16.24 0.49
N ASN A 246 11.45 16.22 0.13
CA ASN A 246 12.31 17.41 0.23
C ASN A 246 11.84 18.53 -0.71
N TYR A 247 11.53 18.21 -1.96
CA TYR A 247 11.02 19.19 -2.91
C TYR A 247 9.77 19.91 -2.38
N TYR A 248 8.80 19.18 -1.82
CA TYR A 248 7.58 19.79 -1.28
C TYR A 248 7.83 20.54 0.02
N LEU A 249 8.74 20.08 0.87
CA LEU A 249 9.15 20.84 2.05
C LEU A 249 9.83 22.15 1.67
N ASP A 250 10.62 22.20 0.60
CA ASP A 250 11.31 23.41 0.17
C ASP A 250 10.40 24.38 -0.62
N THR A 251 9.48 23.84 -1.42
CA THR A 251 8.65 24.66 -2.35
C THR A 251 7.28 25.04 -1.81
N LEU A 252 6.76 24.31 -0.82
CA LEU A 252 5.46 24.60 -0.23
C LEU A 252 5.57 25.22 1.18
N SER A 253 6.77 25.28 1.79
CA SER A 253 6.94 25.83 3.13
C SER A 253 6.83 27.35 3.20
#